data_AF-A0A0G4N7T0-F1
#
_entry.id   AF-A0A0G4N7T0-F1
#
_cell.length_a   1.000
_cell.length_b   1.000
_cell.length_c   1.000
_cell.angle_alpha   90.00
_cell.angle_beta   90.00
_cell.angle_gamma   90.00
#
_symmetry.space_group_name_H-M   'P 1'
#
loop_
_entity.id
_entity.type
_entity.pdbx_description
1 polymer ?
#
loop_
_entity_poly.entity_id
_entity_poly.type
_entity_poly.pdbx_seq_one_letter_code
_entity_poly.pdbx_strand_id
1 'polypeptide(L)'
;MKTIPNYHPPQDYRRPTKTQEKVYVPVNDYPEINFIGLLIGPRGNTLKKMENESGAKIAIRGKGSVKEGKGRSDAAHSSNQEEDLHCLIMADTEEK
;
A
#
# COMPACT_ATOMS: atom_id res chain seq x y z
N MET A 1 4.02 13.88 -18.15
CA MET A 1 5.44 13.54 -17.87
C MET A 1 6.40 14.47 -18.62
N LYS A 2 7.36 15.08 -17.93
CA LYS A 2 8.45 15.89 -18.55
C LYS A 2 9.46 14.93 -19.18
N THR A 3 9.61 14.94 -20.50
CA THR A 3 10.65 14.18 -21.20
C THR A 3 11.97 14.92 -21.07
N ILE A 4 13.02 14.21 -20.64
CA ILE A 4 14.38 14.76 -20.63
C ILE A 4 14.92 14.67 -22.07
N PRO A 5 15.26 15.79 -22.73
CA PRO A 5 15.81 15.75 -24.08
C PRO A 5 17.09 14.91 -24.11
N ASN A 6 17.25 14.07 -25.14
CA ASN A 6 18.40 13.18 -25.36
C ASN A 6 18.58 12.01 -24.36
N TYR A 7 17.63 11.76 -23.46
CA TYR A 7 17.70 10.58 -22.59
C TYR A 7 17.47 9.29 -23.38
N HIS A 8 18.49 8.44 -23.42
CA HIS A 8 18.42 7.08 -23.94
C HIS A 8 18.52 6.10 -22.77
N PRO A 9 17.44 5.37 -22.43
CA PRO A 9 17.53 4.36 -21.39
C PRO A 9 18.50 3.22 -21.81
N PRO A 10 19.18 2.57 -20.85
CA PRO A 10 19.97 1.37 -21.12
C PRO A 10 19.20 0.28 -21.88
N GLN A 11 19.90 -0.57 -22.64
CA GLN A 11 19.28 -1.57 -23.50
C GLN A 11 18.47 -2.62 -22.73
N ASP A 12 18.77 -2.81 -21.45
CA ASP A 12 18.12 -3.70 -20.50
C ASP A 12 17.09 -2.98 -19.59
N TYR A 13 16.86 -1.68 -19.79
CA TYR A 13 15.92 -0.91 -18.97
C TYR A 13 14.48 -1.42 -19.17
N ARG A 14 13.97 -2.10 -18.15
CA ARG A 14 12.56 -2.42 -17.98
C ARG A 14 11.93 -1.31 -17.16
N ARG A 15 11.14 -0.43 -17.80
CA ARG A 15 10.33 0.54 -17.07
C ARG A 15 9.47 -0.21 -16.03
N PRO A 16 9.53 0.15 -14.74
CA PRO A 16 8.63 -0.42 -13.74
C PRO A 16 7.20 -0.21 -14.18
N THR A 17 6.42 -1.29 -14.25
CA THR A 17 5.02 -1.25 -14.70
C THR A 17 4.07 -0.80 -13.60
N LYS A 18 4.56 -0.63 -12.36
CA LYS A 18 3.79 -0.25 -11.20
C LYS A 18 4.56 0.71 -10.32
N THR A 19 3.87 1.72 -9.83
CA THR A 19 4.33 2.62 -8.77
C THR A 19 3.85 2.06 -7.42
N GLN A 20 4.65 2.27 -6.37
CA GLN A 20 4.30 1.87 -5.01
C GLN A 20 4.68 2.96 -4.02
N GLU A 21 3.79 3.26 -3.07
CA GLU A 21 4.03 4.22 -2.00
C GLU A 21 3.54 3.66 -0.66
N LYS A 22 4.28 3.95 0.41
CA LYS A 22 3.92 3.57 1.78
C LYS A 22 3.45 4.79 2.55
N VAL A 23 2.23 4.72 3.08
CA VAL A 23 1.67 5.75 3.97
C VAL A 23 1.51 5.14 5.36
N TYR A 24 2.33 5.59 6.31
CA TYR A 24 2.29 5.09 7.69
C TYR A 24 1.06 5.59 8.44
N VAL A 25 0.49 4.72 9.27
CA VAL A 25 -0.68 5.02 10.10
C VAL A 25 -0.19 5.44 11.49
N PRO A 26 -0.63 6.59 12.03
CA PRO A 26 -0.13 7.14 13.30
C PRO A 26 -0.75 6.44 14.52
N VAL A 27 -0.58 5.12 14.63
CA VAL A 27 -1.14 4.30 15.71
C VAL A 27 -0.51 4.57 17.08
N ASN A 28 0.75 5.02 17.10
CA ASN A 28 1.46 5.36 18.33
C ASN A 28 0.98 6.70 18.91
N ASP A 29 0.58 7.63 18.03
CA ASP A 29 0.12 8.96 18.43
C ASP A 29 -1.35 8.94 18.85
N TYR A 30 -2.15 8.03 18.28
CA TYR A 30 -3.60 7.91 18.53
C TYR A 30 -4.01 6.44 18.75
N PRO A 31 -3.56 5.80 19.86
CA PRO A 31 -3.79 4.38 20.12
C PRO A 31 -5.27 4.01 20.33
N GLU A 32 -6.12 4.97 20.66
CA GLU A 32 -7.56 4.79 20.85
C GLU A 32 -8.35 4.68 19.54
N ILE A 33 -7.76 5.07 18.40
CA ILE A 33 -8.43 5.10 17.11
C ILE A 33 -8.27 3.75 16.40
N ASN A 34 -9.39 3.12 16.03
CA ASN A 34 -9.37 1.93 15.17
C ASN A 34 -9.21 2.32 13.69
N PHE A 35 -8.00 2.69 13.29
CA PHE A 35 -7.69 3.09 11.92
C PHE A 35 -8.03 2.02 10.88
N ILE A 36 -7.72 0.75 11.17
CA ILE A 36 -8.01 -0.37 10.24
C ILE A 36 -9.52 -0.45 9.98
N GLY A 37 -10.33 -0.39 11.04
CA GLY A 37 -11.79 -0.39 10.92
C GLY A 37 -12.34 0.78 10.12
N LEU A 38 -11.77 1.98 10.33
CA LEU A 38 -12.16 3.20 9.60
C LEU A 38 -11.79 3.13 8.11
N LEU A 39 -10.57 2.67 7.79
CA LEU A 39 -10.10 2.54 6.41
C LEU A 39 -10.89 1.49 5.63
N ILE A 40 -11.15 0.33 6.24
CA ILE A 40 -11.91 -0.77 5.61
C ILE A 40 -13.38 -0.38 5.47
N GLY A 41 -13.97 0.16 6.53
CA GLY A 41 -15.38 0.48 6.61
C GLY A 41 -16.32 -0.74 6.58
N PRO A 42 -17.64 -0.52 6.60
CA PRO A 42 -18.61 -1.62 6.61
C PRO A 42 -18.45 -2.52 5.38
N ARG A 43 -18.23 -3.82 5.62
CA ARG A 43 -18.04 -4.84 4.57
C ARG A 43 -16.89 -4.53 3.59
N GLY A 44 -15.94 -3.66 3.95
CA GLY A 44 -14.84 -3.25 3.06
C GLY A 44 -15.24 -2.22 2.00
N ASN A 45 -16.45 -1.67 2.07
CA ASN A 45 -16.95 -0.77 1.01
C ASN A 45 -16.20 0.56 0.95
N THR A 46 -15.71 1.08 2.08
CA THR A 46 -14.95 2.35 2.10
C THR A 46 -13.63 2.18 1.37
N LEU A 47 -12.87 1.13 1.70
CA LEU A 47 -11.61 0.82 1.03
C LEU A 47 -11.83 0.57 -0.47
N LYS A 48 -12.84 -0.25 -0.82
CA LYS A 48 -13.15 -0.55 -2.23
C LYS A 48 -13.54 0.71 -3.01
N LYS A 49 -14.28 1.63 -2.40
CA LYS A 49 -14.63 2.91 -3.02
C LYS A 49 -13.39 3.74 -3.29
N MET A 50 -12.50 3.86 -2.31
CA MET A 50 -11.23 4.60 -2.43
C MET A 50 -10.33 4.01 -3.54
N GLU A 51 -10.23 2.68 -3.62
CA GLU A 51 -9.50 1.99 -4.70
C GLU A 51 -10.11 2.27 -6.07
N ASN A 52 -11.44 2.24 -6.18
CA ASN A 52 -12.13 2.51 -7.44
C ASN A 52 -12.01 3.97 -7.91
N GLU A 53 -12.08 4.93 -6.98
CA GLU A 53 -12.02 6.36 -7.28
C GLU A 53 -10.61 6.81 -7.66
N SER A 54 -9.58 6.27 -7.01
CA SER A 54 -8.18 6.54 -7.34
C SER A 54 -7.68 5.75 -8.55
N GLY A 55 -8.23 4.55 -8.78
CA GLY A 55 -7.65 3.58 -9.71
C GLY A 55 -6.39 2.90 -9.17
N ALA A 56 -6.09 3.08 -7.88
CA ALA A 56 -4.99 2.44 -7.18
C ALA A 56 -5.48 1.25 -6.34
N LYS A 57 -4.56 0.31 -6.06
CA LYS A 57 -4.76 -0.78 -5.11
C LYS A 57 -4.16 -0.39 -3.76
N ILE A 58 -4.92 -0.59 -2.69
CA ILE A 58 -4.53 -0.25 -1.33
C ILE A 58 -4.45 -1.53 -0.50
N ALA A 59 -3.27 -1.82 0.05
CA ALA A 59 -3.05 -2.95 0.94
C ALA A 59 -2.61 -2.47 2.33
N ILE A 60 -3.39 -2.78 3.36
CA ILE A 60 -3.01 -2.53 4.76
C ILE A 60 -2.01 -3.60 5.18
N ARG A 61 -0.81 -3.20 5.61
CA ARG A 61 0.33 -4.05 5.98
C ARG A 61 1.01 -3.54 7.24
N GLY A 62 2.03 -4.26 7.72
CA GLY A 62 2.72 -3.92 8.96
C GLY A 62 2.10 -4.58 10.20
N LYS A 63 2.69 -4.26 11.34
CA LYS A 63 2.28 -4.73 12.67
C LYS A 63 0.79 -4.45 12.92
N GLY A 64 0.07 -5.46 13.41
CA GLY A 64 -1.35 -5.34 13.75
C GLY A 64 -2.33 -5.31 12.56
N SER A 65 -1.85 -5.40 11.31
CA SER A 65 -2.72 -5.39 10.12
C SER A 65 -3.53 -6.68 9.94
N VAL A 66 -3.08 -7.78 10.53
CA VAL A 66 -3.75 -9.09 10.47
C VAL A 66 -4.22 -9.49 11.87
N LYS A 67 -5.46 -9.95 11.98
CA LYS A 67 -5.98 -10.51 13.23
C LYS A 67 -5.17 -11.77 13.60
N GLU A 68 -4.77 -11.89 14.86
CA GLU A 68 -4.04 -13.04 15.39
C GLU A 68 -4.69 -14.37 14.94
N GLY A 69 -3.87 -15.29 14.45
CA GLY A 69 -4.32 -16.61 13.96
C GLY A 69 -4.75 -16.68 12.48
N LYS A 70 -4.71 -15.57 11.72
CA LYS A 70 -5.02 -15.57 10.26
C LYS A 70 -3.84 -15.23 9.34
N GLY A 71 -2.62 -15.13 9.86
CA GLY A 71 -1.42 -14.88 9.06
C GLY A 71 -1.07 -16.06 8.14
N ARG A 72 -0.70 -15.80 6.89
CA ARG A 72 -0.03 -16.80 6.04
C ARG A 72 1.41 -16.94 6.49
N SER A 73 1.89 -18.16 6.68
CA SER A 73 3.22 -18.50 7.18
C SER A 73 4.27 -18.55 6.06
N ASP A 74 4.32 -17.53 5.21
CA ASP A 74 5.41 -17.40 4.24
C ASP A 74 6.41 -16.32 4.67
N ALA A 75 7.68 -16.49 4.29
CA ALA A 75 8.78 -15.62 4.71
C ALA A 75 8.56 -14.15 4.27
N ALA A 76 7.83 -13.94 3.17
CA ALA A 76 7.46 -12.60 2.71
C ALA A 76 6.40 -11.95 3.62
N HIS A 77 5.44 -12.70 4.15
CA HIS A 77 4.49 -12.21 5.15
C HIS A 77 5.15 -11.93 6.50
N SER A 78 6.22 -12.65 6.86
CA SER A 78 6.99 -12.40 8.08
C SER A 78 7.70 -11.04 8.03
N SER A 79 8.41 -10.73 6.95
CA SER A 79 9.11 -9.43 6.82
C SER A 79 8.14 -8.25 6.78
N ASN A 80 6.97 -8.41 6.15
CA ASN A 80 5.92 -7.37 6.13
C ASN A 80 5.28 -7.10 7.50
N GLN A 81 5.45 -7.99 8.49
CA GLN A 81 4.92 -7.81 9.85
C GLN A 81 5.91 -7.14 10.81
N GLU A 82 7.16 -6.96 10.42
CA GLU A 82 8.17 -6.23 11.21
C GLU A 82 8.08 -4.71 11.02
N GLU A 83 7.49 -4.27 9.91
CA GLU A 83 7.24 -2.86 9.62
C GLU A 83 6.06 -2.31 10.44
N ASP A 84 6.07 -1.02 10.75
CA ASP A 84 4.95 -0.36 11.43
C ASP A 84 3.71 -0.32 10.52
N LEU A 85 2.52 -0.21 11.12
CA LEU A 85 1.25 -0.25 10.39
C LEU A 85 1.23 0.81 9.28
N HIS A 86 0.99 0.39 8.04
CA HIS A 86 0.97 1.28 6.89
C HIS A 86 0.02 0.79 5.80
N CYS A 87 -0.39 1.71 4.92
CA CYS A 87 -1.05 1.40 3.66
C CYS A 87 -0.01 1.41 2.54
N LEU A 88 0.10 0.28 1.82
CA LEU A 88 0.84 0.18 0.57
C LEU A 88 -0.10 0.50 -0.59
N ILE A 89 0.11 1.66 -1.21
CA ILE A 89 -0.62 2.14 -2.39
C ILE A 89 0.13 1.67 -3.62
N MET A 90 -0.57 1.09 -4.60
CA MET A 90 0.02 0.57 -5.83
C MET A 90 -0.82 0.98 -7.03
N ALA A 91 -0.21 1.58 -8.05
CA ALA A 91 -0.90 1.98 -9.27
C ALA A 91 -0.06 1.66 -10.52
N ASP A 92 -0.67 1.73 -11.70
CA ASP A 92 0.05 1.50 -12.97
C ASP A 92 0.86 2.74 -13.41
N THR A 93 0.52 3.93 -12.90
CA THR A 93 1.10 5.22 -13.27
C THR A 93 1.15 6.15 -12.06
N GLU A 94 2.08 7.10 -12.02
CA GLU A 94 2.17 8.11 -10.94
C GLU A 94 0.98 9.10 -10.91
N GLU A 95 0.24 9.23 -12.01
CA GLU A 95 -0.94 10.10 -12.10
C GLU A 95 -2.19 9.48 -11.43
N LYS A 96 -2.09 8.24 -10.95
CA LYS A 96 -3.14 7.47 -10.27
C LYS A 96 -2.67 7.07 -8.87
#